data_AF-U1NAS3-F1
#
_entry.id   AF-U1NAS3-F1
#
_cell.length_a   1.000
_cell.length_b   1.000
_cell.length_c   1.000
_cell.angle_alpha   90.00
_cell.angle_beta   90.00
_cell.angle_gamma   90.00
#
_symmetry.space_group_name_H-M   'P 1'
#
loop_
_entity.id
_entity.type
_entity.pdbx_description
1 polymer ?
#
loop_
_entity_poly.entity_id
_entity_poly.type
_entity_poly.pdbx_seq_one_letter_code
_entity_poly.pdbx_strand_id
1 'polypeptide(L)'
;MVSRCGQLHQSGGAPAAIRSRTDGDAPARERDGHHVHAPAGVQTTEDTGTLLDRPDWQVTGLGRVEEYGLQFFLAGEPAFWYAPDEELTPADVVCHTLVRNSESRRVSYAMLLIEKLDIDQETLTDTATWYDLESTIAAMYQALQEGVEDSDELPVVLPSESEFMPLEEQYGVA
;
A
#
# COMPACT_ATOMS: atom_id res chain seq x y z
N MET A 1 43.78 -35.26 3.25
CA MET A 1 43.71 -33.86 2.79
C MET A 1 42.42 -33.69 2.00
N VAL A 2 41.41 -33.09 2.62
CA VAL A 2 40.20 -32.62 1.91
C VAL A 2 39.84 -31.28 2.55
N SER A 3 40.16 -30.22 1.83
CA SER A 3 39.60 -28.89 2.03
C SER A 3 38.31 -28.81 1.23
N ARG A 4 37.23 -28.32 1.85
CA ARG A 4 36.53 -27.13 1.35
C ARG A 4 35.53 -26.61 2.38
N CYS A 5 35.68 -25.32 2.66
CA CYS A 5 34.71 -24.44 3.25
C CYS A 5 33.34 -24.61 2.58
N GLY A 6 32.30 -24.63 3.41
CA GLY A 6 30.91 -24.47 2.99
C GLY A 6 30.22 -23.72 4.10
N GLN A 7 30.42 -22.40 4.11
CA GLN A 7 29.70 -21.44 4.92
C GLN A 7 28.19 -21.70 4.71
N LEU A 8 27.50 -22.18 5.73
CA LEU A 8 26.05 -22.06 5.78
C LEU A 8 25.76 -20.57 5.92
N HIS A 9 25.49 -19.92 4.79
CA HIS A 9 24.66 -18.71 4.80
C HIS A 9 23.39 -19.10 5.54
N GLN A 10 23.26 -18.58 6.76
CA GLN A 10 21.98 -18.58 7.45
C GLN A 10 21.07 -17.72 6.58
N SER A 11 20.22 -18.38 5.81
CA SER A 11 19.05 -17.78 5.18
C SER A 11 18.35 -16.97 6.26
N GLY A 12 18.23 -15.65 6.06
CA GLY A 12 17.49 -14.76 6.94
C GLY A 12 16.06 -15.26 7.05
N GLY A 13 15.79 -16.03 8.11
CA GLY A 13 14.45 -16.49 8.41
C GLY A 13 13.57 -15.29 8.68
N ALA A 14 12.46 -15.19 7.95
CA ALA A 14 11.37 -14.27 8.27
C ALA A 14 11.03 -14.41 9.77
N PRO A 15 10.82 -13.30 10.50
CA PRO A 15 10.53 -13.36 11.92
C PRO A 15 9.21 -14.10 12.13
N ALA A 16 9.13 -14.86 13.21
CA ALA A 16 8.04 -15.76 13.55
C ALA A 16 6.66 -15.08 13.77
N ALA A 17 6.55 -13.78 13.52
CA ALA A 17 5.33 -12.96 13.60
C ALA A 17 4.36 -13.19 12.44
N ILE A 18 4.84 -13.67 11.28
CA ILE A 18 4.00 -14.01 10.12
C ILE A 18 3.51 -15.45 10.24
N ARG A 19 2.97 -15.84 11.41
CA ARG A 19 2.30 -17.14 11.57
C ARG A 19 0.85 -17.03 11.14
N SER A 20 0.68 -17.19 9.83
CA SER A 20 -0.37 -18.01 9.22
C SER A 20 -1.80 -17.71 9.66
N ARG A 21 -2.47 -16.82 8.92
CA ARG A 21 -3.58 -17.34 8.14
C ARG A 21 -3.08 -17.53 6.71
N THR A 22 -2.41 -18.66 6.48
CA THR A 22 -2.29 -19.19 5.13
C THR A 22 -3.68 -19.68 4.73
N ASP A 23 -4.41 -18.81 4.04
CA ASP A 23 -5.20 -19.23 2.89
C ASP A 23 -4.85 -18.24 1.79
N GLY A 24 -4.04 -18.69 0.83
CA GLY A 24 -3.59 -17.88 -0.31
C GLY A 24 -2.13 -17.44 -0.20
N ASP A 25 -1.25 -18.26 -0.74
CA ASP A 25 -0.05 -17.84 -1.46
C ASP A 25 -0.32 -16.52 -2.20
N ALA A 26 0.07 -15.38 -1.63
CA ALA A 26 0.30 -14.21 -2.47
C ALA A 26 1.68 -14.48 -3.07
N PRO A 27 1.78 -14.90 -4.34
CA PRO A 27 3.06 -15.26 -4.92
C PRO A 27 4.01 -14.08 -4.74
N ALA A 28 5.27 -14.36 -4.40
CA ALA A 28 6.33 -13.38 -4.57
C ALA A 28 6.25 -12.93 -6.03
N ARG A 29 5.82 -11.70 -6.26
CA ARG A 29 5.70 -11.12 -7.58
C ARG A 29 7.07 -10.58 -7.95
N GLU A 30 7.46 -10.74 -9.21
CA GLU A 30 8.76 -10.27 -9.70
C GLU A 30 8.54 -8.95 -10.44
N ARG A 31 8.99 -7.82 -9.88
CA ARG A 31 8.96 -6.50 -10.52
C ARG A 31 10.39 -6.12 -10.89
N ASP A 32 10.62 -5.80 -12.17
CA ASP A 32 11.97 -5.50 -12.70
C ASP A 32 13.07 -6.51 -12.34
N GLY A 33 12.71 -7.79 -12.16
CA GLY A 33 13.63 -8.86 -11.77
C GLY A 33 13.86 -9.02 -10.26
N HIS A 34 13.13 -8.29 -9.41
CA HIS A 34 13.23 -8.35 -7.95
C HIS A 34 11.98 -8.96 -7.32
N HIS A 35 12.16 -9.75 -6.27
CA HIS A 35 11.06 -10.36 -5.52
C HIS A 35 10.42 -9.34 -4.59
N VAL A 36 9.17 -8.98 -4.88
CA VAL A 36 8.33 -8.13 -4.04
C VAL A 36 7.14 -8.93 -3.50
N HIS A 37 6.72 -8.59 -2.29
CA HIS A 37 5.56 -9.22 -1.65
C HIS A 37 4.41 -8.22 -1.49
N ALA A 38 3.18 -8.71 -1.51
CA ALA A 38 2.02 -7.90 -1.12
C ALA A 38 2.18 -7.38 0.32
N PRO A 39 1.66 -6.20 0.65
CA PRO A 39 1.86 -5.59 1.96
C PRO A 39 1.21 -6.42 3.05
N ALA A 40 1.98 -6.71 4.10
CA ALA A 40 1.52 -7.46 5.26
C ALA A 40 1.05 -6.52 6.37
N GLY A 41 -0.16 -6.76 6.87
CA GLY A 41 -0.64 -6.12 8.09
C GLY A 41 0.03 -6.73 9.31
N VAL A 42 0.48 -5.87 10.22
CA VAL A 42 0.97 -6.29 11.52
C VAL A 42 -0.19 -6.33 12.53
N GLN A 43 -0.17 -7.28 13.47
CA GLN A 43 -1.24 -7.46 14.47
C GLN A 43 -0.85 -6.93 15.86
N THR A 44 0.44 -6.75 16.14
CA THR A 44 0.91 -6.32 17.46
C THR A 44 2.03 -5.28 17.36
N THR A 45 2.09 -4.38 18.34
CA THR A 45 3.13 -3.33 18.41
C THR A 45 4.55 -3.90 18.55
N GLU A 46 4.70 -5.12 19.11
CA GLU A 46 5.99 -5.82 19.22
C GLU A 46 6.53 -6.24 17.85
N ASP A 47 5.64 -6.73 16.99
CA ASP A 47 5.94 -7.08 15.60
C ASP A 47 6.28 -5.81 14.80
N THR A 48 5.57 -4.70 15.05
CA THR A 48 5.85 -3.40 14.44
C THR A 48 7.28 -2.94 14.77
N GLY A 49 7.69 -2.99 16.03
CA GLY A 49 9.06 -2.66 16.44
C GLY A 49 10.11 -3.53 15.76
N THR A 50 9.84 -4.84 15.65
CA THR A 50 10.77 -5.78 14.99
C THR A 50 10.96 -5.50 13.50
N LEU A 51 9.91 -5.06 12.80
CA LEU A 51 9.98 -4.73 11.37
C LEU A 51 10.59 -3.35 11.11
N LEU A 52 10.40 -2.39 12.01
CA LEU A 52 11.05 -1.08 11.92
C LEU A 52 12.58 -1.16 12.00
N ASP A 53 13.11 -2.15 12.74
CA ASP A 53 14.55 -2.38 12.87
C ASP A 53 15.17 -3.11 11.65
N ARG A 54 14.35 -3.50 10.67
CA ARG A 54 14.78 -4.29 9.51
C ARG A 54 14.84 -3.43 8.23
N PRO A 55 16.02 -3.27 7.61
CA PRO A 55 16.20 -2.39 6.45
C PRO A 55 15.52 -2.90 5.18
N ASP A 56 15.18 -4.20 5.13
CA ASP A 56 14.46 -4.87 4.04
C ASP A 56 12.94 -4.63 4.08
N TRP A 57 12.44 -4.00 5.14
CA TRP A 57 11.02 -3.70 5.34
C TRP A 57 10.78 -2.20 5.39
N GLN A 58 9.75 -1.76 4.67
CA GLN A 58 9.35 -0.37 4.61
C GLN A 58 7.91 -0.24 5.13
N VAL A 59 7.65 0.76 5.97
CA VAL A 59 6.28 1.14 6.34
C VAL A 59 5.57 1.61 5.08
N THR A 60 4.34 1.18 4.86
CA THR A 60 3.59 1.49 3.64
C THR A 60 2.11 1.76 3.90
N GLY A 61 1.38 2.08 2.83
CA GLY A 61 -0.01 2.49 2.89
C GLY A 61 -0.17 3.68 3.83
N LEU A 62 -1.25 3.69 4.62
CA LEU A 62 -1.62 4.82 5.49
C LEU A 62 -0.55 5.22 6.51
N GLY A 63 0.31 4.28 6.96
CA GLY A 63 1.41 4.60 7.88
C GLY A 63 2.52 5.44 7.24
N ARG A 64 2.60 5.46 5.91
CA ARG A 64 3.58 6.24 5.14
C ARG A 64 3.01 7.60 4.69
N VAL A 65 1.68 7.76 4.74
CA VAL A 65 1.01 8.95 4.20
C VAL A 65 1.29 10.22 5.01
N GLU A 66 1.64 10.07 6.29
CA GLU A 66 2.05 11.19 7.15
C GLU A 66 3.25 11.95 6.60
N GLU A 67 4.17 11.28 5.90
CA GLU A 67 5.36 11.89 5.30
C GLU A 67 5.02 12.88 4.18
N TYR A 68 3.85 12.70 3.56
CA TYR A 68 3.31 13.62 2.57
C TYR A 68 2.46 14.72 3.20
N GLY A 69 2.47 14.86 4.54
CA GLY A 69 1.71 15.88 5.26
C GLY A 69 0.19 15.59 5.30
N LEU A 70 -0.20 14.34 5.19
CA LEU A 70 -1.57 13.85 5.33
C LEU A 70 -1.62 12.91 6.54
N GLN A 71 -2.21 13.36 7.64
CA GLN A 71 -2.25 12.57 8.89
C GLN A 71 -3.63 11.99 9.13
N PHE A 72 -3.77 10.68 8.98
CA PHE A 72 -5.03 9.99 9.17
C PHE A 72 -5.08 9.27 10.52
N PHE A 73 -6.11 9.57 11.31
CA PHE A 73 -6.36 8.87 12.57
C PHE A 73 -7.13 7.57 12.31
N LEU A 74 -6.39 6.49 12.00
CA LEU A 74 -6.95 5.14 11.94
C LEU A 74 -6.47 4.31 13.12
N ALA A 75 -7.41 3.57 13.73
CA ALA A 75 -7.05 2.58 14.74
C ALA A 75 -6.43 1.36 14.03
N GLY A 76 -5.18 1.03 14.35
CA GLY A 76 -4.50 -0.16 13.84
C GLY A 76 -2.99 0.02 13.73
N GLU A 77 -2.28 -1.09 13.61
CA GLU A 77 -0.84 -1.10 13.33
C GLU A 77 -0.60 -0.81 11.84
N PRO A 78 0.54 -0.18 11.48
CA PRO A 78 0.88 0.12 10.10
C PRO A 78 1.07 -1.15 9.26
N ALA A 79 0.89 -1.02 7.95
CA ALA A 79 1.26 -2.05 7.01
C ALA A 79 2.76 -1.96 6.68
N PHE A 80 3.39 -3.10 6.43
CA PHE A 80 4.77 -3.16 5.98
C PHE A 80 4.87 -3.86 4.63
N TRP A 81 5.79 -3.38 3.82
CA TRP A 81 6.13 -3.91 2.51
C TRP A 81 7.56 -4.42 2.53
N TYR A 82 7.78 -5.63 2.02
CA TYR A 82 9.11 -6.21 1.85
C TYR A 82 9.54 -6.02 0.40
N ALA A 83 10.57 -5.21 0.24
CA ALA A 83 11.23 -4.96 -1.03
C ALA A 83 12.65 -4.45 -0.75
N PRO A 84 13.62 -5.35 -0.54
CA PRO A 84 14.98 -4.97 -0.13
C PRO A 84 15.76 -4.22 -1.21
N ASP A 85 15.37 -4.38 -2.48
CA ASP A 85 16.05 -3.82 -3.65
C ASP A 85 15.23 -2.74 -4.36
N GLU A 86 14.06 -2.36 -3.82
CA GLU A 86 13.20 -1.35 -4.42
C GLU A 86 12.81 -0.24 -3.45
N GLU A 87 12.66 0.96 -4.00
CA GLU A 87 12.15 2.11 -3.26
C GLU A 87 10.62 2.12 -3.30
N LEU A 88 9.99 2.38 -2.15
CA LEU A 88 8.55 2.51 -2.05
C LEU A 88 8.08 3.81 -2.71
N THR A 89 7.37 3.69 -3.83
CA THR A 89 6.86 4.84 -4.58
C THR A 89 5.52 5.34 -4.02
N PRO A 90 5.11 6.59 -4.31
CA PRO A 90 3.76 7.07 -3.98
C PRO A 90 2.64 6.19 -4.56
N ALA A 91 2.81 5.68 -5.78
CA ALA A 91 1.85 4.79 -6.41
C ALA A 91 1.71 3.47 -5.62
N ASP A 92 2.83 2.92 -5.13
CA ASP A 92 2.82 1.75 -4.25
C ASP A 92 2.05 2.04 -2.96
N VAL A 93 2.26 3.22 -2.34
CA VAL A 93 1.54 3.64 -1.13
C VAL A 93 0.03 3.72 -1.37
N VAL A 94 -0.41 4.24 -2.52
CA VAL A 94 -1.82 4.28 -2.91
C VAL A 94 -2.37 2.85 -3.05
N CYS A 95 -1.73 2.00 -3.86
CA CYS A 95 -2.19 0.62 -4.06
C CYS A 95 -2.21 -0.19 -2.75
N HIS A 96 -1.19 -0.05 -1.91
CA HIS A 96 -1.11 -0.71 -0.60
C HIS A 96 -2.17 -0.21 0.39
N THR A 97 -2.66 1.02 0.23
CA THR A 97 -3.78 1.55 1.03
C THR A 97 -5.09 0.85 0.68
N LEU A 98 -5.27 0.44 -0.59
CA LEU A 98 -6.52 -0.11 -1.13
C LEU A 98 -6.58 -1.64 -1.11
N VAL A 99 -5.46 -2.34 -1.33
CA VAL A 99 -5.42 -3.80 -1.57
C VAL A 99 -6.05 -4.65 -0.46
N ARG A 100 -6.06 -4.15 0.78
CA ARG A 100 -6.63 -4.87 1.94
C ARG A 100 -8.08 -4.50 2.24
N ASN A 101 -8.47 -3.27 1.91
CA ASN A 101 -9.82 -2.76 2.11
C ASN A 101 -10.02 -1.48 1.29
N SER A 102 -10.96 -1.50 0.36
CA SER A 102 -11.35 -0.37 -0.49
C SER A 102 -12.63 0.31 0.01
N GLU A 103 -12.83 0.30 1.33
CA GLU A 103 -13.88 1.07 2.01
C GLU A 103 -13.75 2.57 1.72
N SER A 104 -14.89 3.27 1.60
CA SER A 104 -14.96 4.67 1.12
C SER A 104 -13.97 5.60 1.82
N ARG A 105 -13.75 5.45 3.13
CA ARG A 105 -12.76 6.24 3.87
C ARG A 105 -11.33 6.05 3.37
N ARG A 106 -10.90 4.81 3.09
CA ARG A 106 -9.55 4.52 2.55
C ARG A 106 -9.43 5.00 1.12
N VAL A 107 -10.52 4.93 0.36
CA VAL A 107 -10.61 5.48 -0.99
C VAL A 107 -10.44 6.99 -0.97
N SER A 108 -11.10 7.72 -0.05
CA SER A 108 -10.88 9.16 0.14
C SER A 108 -9.41 9.47 0.40
N TYR A 109 -8.76 8.69 1.27
CA TYR A 109 -7.36 8.91 1.61
C TYR A 109 -6.41 8.64 0.45
N ALA A 110 -6.71 7.63 -0.36
CA ALA A 110 -5.99 7.34 -1.59
C ALA A 110 -6.20 8.46 -2.63
N MET A 111 -7.43 8.93 -2.83
CA MET A 111 -7.74 10.05 -3.74
C MET A 111 -7.01 11.34 -3.32
N LEU A 112 -7.00 11.68 -2.03
CA LEU A 112 -6.23 12.82 -1.51
C LEU A 112 -4.74 12.71 -1.79
N LEU A 113 -4.18 11.51 -1.68
CA LEU A 113 -2.76 11.29 -1.93
C LEU A 113 -2.43 11.43 -3.43
N ILE A 114 -3.33 10.95 -4.31
CA ILE A 114 -3.22 11.11 -5.76
C ILE A 114 -3.18 12.58 -6.12
N GLU A 115 -4.18 13.37 -5.71
CA GLU A 115 -4.26 14.80 -5.99
C GLU A 115 -3.08 15.57 -5.39
N LYS A 116 -2.71 15.28 -4.14
CA LYS A 116 -1.64 16.00 -3.44
C LYS A 116 -0.27 15.83 -4.10
N LEU A 117 0.00 14.64 -4.62
CA LEU A 117 1.29 14.32 -5.25
C LEU A 117 1.24 14.42 -6.77
N ASP A 118 0.09 14.81 -7.33
CA ASP A 118 -0.18 14.87 -8.78
C ASP A 118 0.25 13.56 -9.46
N ILE A 119 -0.18 12.43 -8.88
CA ILE A 119 0.19 11.10 -9.40
C ILE A 119 -0.57 10.90 -10.70
N ASP A 120 0.16 10.61 -11.78
CA ASP A 120 -0.46 10.39 -13.07
C ASP A 120 -1.18 9.02 -13.14
N GLN A 121 -2.27 9.00 -13.91
CA GLN A 121 -3.13 7.83 -14.04
C GLN A 121 -2.41 6.62 -14.64
N GLU A 122 -1.48 6.84 -15.58
CA GLU A 122 -0.76 5.77 -16.27
C GLU A 122 0.15 5.03 -15.29
N THR A 123 1.02 5.76 -14.58
CA THR A 123 1.91 5.23 -13.54
C THR A 123 1.14 4.51 -12.44
N LEU A 124 0.02 5.09 -11.97
CA LEU A 124 -0.77 4.45 -10.92
C LEU A 124 -1.49 3.20 -11.44
N THR A 125 -1.97 3.19 -12.67
CA THR A 125 -2.61 2.01 -13.28
C THR A 125 -1.61 0.89 -13.50
N ASP A 126 -0.41 1.20 -14.01
CA ASP A 126 0.67 0.23 -14.18
C ASP A 126 1.08 -0.41 -12.84
N THR A 127 1.14 0.40 -11.79
CA THR A 127 1.39 -0.09 -10.42
C THR A 127 0.23 -0.93 -9.90
N ALA A 128 -1.01 -0.51 -10.16
CA ALA A 128 -2.23 -1.18 -9.71
C ALA A 128 -2.43 -2.57 -10.33
N THR A 129 -1.92 -2.81 -11.54
CA THR A 129 -1.93 -4.15 -12.16
C THR A 129 -1.22 -5.20 -11.32
N TRP A 130 -0.21 -4.82 -10.54
CA TRP A 130 0.47 -5.75 -9.63
C TRP A 130 -0.43 -6.22 -8.47
N TYR A 131 -1.47 -5.46 -8.16
CA TYR A 131 -2.37 -5.66 -7.03
C TYR A 131 -3.82 -5.97 -7.45
N ASP A 132 -4.07 -6.16 -8.75
CA ASP A 132 -5.40 -6.38 -9.33
C ASP A 132 -6.39 -5.23 -9.00
N LEU A 133 -5.90 -3.98 -9.01
CA LEU A 133 -6.65 -2.77 -8.61
C LEU A 133 -7.00 -1.84 -9.79
N GLU A 134 -6.75 -2.22 -11.03
CA GLU A 134 -6.89 -1.33 -12.20
C GLU A 134 -8.29 -0.72 -12.31
N SER A 135 -9.32 -1.52 -12.09
CA SER A 135 -10.72 -1.08 -12.15
C SER A 135 -11.07 -0.11 -11.01
N THR A 136 -10.44 -0.27 -9.85
CA THR A 136 -10.60 0.63 -8.70
C THR A 136 -9.93 1.98 -8.99
N ILE A 137 -8.71 1.96 -9.53
CA ILE A 137 -7.99 3.18 -9.92
C ILE A 137 -8.72 3.93 -11.03
N ALA A 138 -9.23 3.23 -12.04
CA ALA A 138 -10.01 3.85 -13.10
C ALA A 138 -11.25 4.57 -12.55
N ALA A 139 -11.99 3.94 -11.62
CA ALA A 139 -13.15 4.55 -10.98
C ALA A 139 -12.78 5.81 -10.17
N MET A 140 -11.64 5.78 -9.45
CA MET A 140 -11.16 6.93 -8.68
C MET A 140 -10.79 8.12 -9.58
N TYR A 141 -10.04 7.90 -10.66
CA TYR A 141 -9.70 8.99 -11.60
C TYR A 141 -10.92 9.53 -12.32
N GLN A 142 -11.88 8.67 -12.66
CA GLN A 142 -13.16 9.14 -13.19
C GLN A 142 -13.85 10.07 -12.20
N ALA A 143 -13.91 9.70 -10.91
CA ALA A 143 -14.50 10.52 -9.87
C ALA A 143 -13.75 11.85 -9.62
N LEU A 144 -12.42 11.86 -9.72
CA LEU A 144 -11.62 13.09 -9.63
C LEU A 144 -11.86 14.03 -10.82
N GLN A 145 -12.10 13.49 -12.02
CA GLN A 145 -12.28 14.28 -13.25
C GLN A 145 -13.73 14.76 -13.44
N GLU A 146 -14.70 13.90 -13.17
CA GLU A 146 -16.12 14.13 -13.46
C GLU A 146 -16.92 14.58 -12.21
N GLY A 147 -16.30 14.49 -11.03
CA GLY A 147 -16.97 14.66 -9.74
C GLY A 147 -17.41 13.31 -9.17
N VAL A 148 -17.58 13.24 -7.84
CA VAL A 148 -17.88 11.96 -7.21
C VAL A 148 -19.38 11.67 -7.25
N GLU A 149 -19.78 10.81 -8.18
CA GLU A 149 -21.16 10.35 -8.29
C GLU A 149 -21.42 9.10 -7.43
N ASP A 150 -22.58 9.06 -6.76
CA ASP A 150 -23.09 7.85 -6.12
C ASP A 150 -23.47 6.83 -7.20
N SER A 151 -22.54 5.94 -7.54
CA SER A 151 -22.77 4.84 -8.46
C SER A 151 -22.53 3.50 -7.80
N ASP A 152 -23.62 2.75 -7.57
CA ASP A 152 -23.61 1.38 -7.05
C ASP A 152 -22.98 0.36 -8.02
N GLU A 153 -22.64 0.77 -9.25
CA GLU A 153 -22.10 -0.11 -10.30
C GLU A 153 -20.56 -0.17 -10.31
N LEU A 154 -19.89 0.57 -9.42
CA LEU A 154 -18.44 0.62 -9.36
C LEU A 154 -17.83 -0.55 -8.58
N PRO A 155 -16.61 -0.99 -8.93
CA PRO A 155 -15.90 -2.05 -8.20
C PRO A 155 -15.48 -1.63 -6.78
N VAL A 156 -15.63 -0.35 -6.44
CA VAL A 156 -15.19 0.28 -5.20
C VAL A 156 -16.26 1.22 -4.67
N VAL A 157 -16.35 1.33 -3.35
CA VAL A 157 -17.24 2.31 -2.69
C VAL A 157 -16.54 3.66 -2.73
N LEU A 158 -16.93 4.52 -3.67
CA LEU A 158 -16.43 5.89 -3.72
C LEU A 158 -17.02 6.73 -2.55
N PRO A 159 -16.28 7.74 -2.06
CA PRO A 159 -16.81 8.68 -1.07
C PRO A 159 -17.74 9.68 -1.73
N SER A 160 -18.83 10.10 -1.10
CA SER A 160 -19.64 11.19 -1.67
C SER A 160 -18.86 12.51 -1.73
N GLU A 161 -19.22 13.43 -2.62
CA GLU A 161 -18.60 14.78 -2.67
C GLU A 161 -18.64 15.48 -1.30
N SER A 162 -19.74 15.30 -0.57
CA SER A 162 -19.92 15.88 0.77
C SER A 162 -18.99 15.31 1.84
N GLU A 163 -18.43 14.13 1.61
CA GLU A 163 -17.41 13.51 2.45
C GLU A 163 -15.99 13.86 1.99
N PHE A 164 -15.78 14.02 0.68
CA PHE A 164 -14.46 14.25 0.10
C PHE A 164 -14.02 15.72 0.13
N MET A 165 -14.88 16.67 -0.30
CA MET A 165 -14.53 18.11 -0.35
C MET A 165 -14.02 18.68 0.98
N PRO A 166 -14.59 18.34 2.16
CA PRO A 166 -14.06 18.85 3.43
C PRO A 166 -12.64 18.37 3.71
N LEU A 167 -12.26 17.19 3.21
CA LEU A 167 -10.91 16.67 3.36
C LEU A 167 -9.92 17.41 2.46
N GLU A 168 -10.31 17.68 1.21
CA GLU A 168 -9.50 18.49 0.29
C GLU A 168 -9.20 19.87 0.89
N GLU A 169 -10.23 20.55 1.41
CA GLU A 169 -10.08 21.84 2.10
C GLU A 169 -9.19 21.73 3.34
N GLN A 170 -9.41 20.70 4.17
CA GLN A 170 -8.61 20.46 5.38
C GLN A 170 -7.12 20.29 5.08
N TYR A 171 -6.79 19.60 3.99
CA TYR A 171 -5.41 19.27 3.64
C TYR A 171 -4.81 20.20 2.58
N GLY A 172 -5.58 21.18 2.08
CA GLY A 172 -5.16 22.15 1.08
C GLY A 172 -4.80 21.51 -0.26
N VAL A 173 -5.55 20.49 -0.65
CA VAL A 173 -5.43 19.78 -1.93
C VAL A 173 -6.48 20.37 -2.87
N ALA A 174 -6.07 20.96 -4.00
CA ALA A 174 -6.93 21.67 -4.95
C ALA A 174 -6.25 21.93 -6.31
#